data_AF-A0A5A9EB50-F1
#
_entry.id   AF-A0A5A9EB50-F1
#
_cell.length_a   1.000
_cell.length_b   1.000
_cell.length_c   1.000
_cell.angle_alpha   90.00
_cell.angle_beta   90.00
_cell.angle_gamma   90.00
#
_symmetry.space_group_name_H-M   'P 1'
#
loop_
_entity.id
_entity.type
_entity.pdbx_description
1 polymer ?
#
loop_
_entity_poly.entity_id
_entity_poly.type
_entity_poly.pdbx_seq_one_letter_code
_entity_poly.pdbx_strand_id
1 'polypeptide(L)'
;MDILQMQTSPLTLEEMFEQFHKLIYHIAYTITQDAHLSQDIVQETFLKAYIKMDTLLDVTKTKSWLTSIARCTAIDFIRKESKRNEVYLEDEEEVQSIQDYNPLEMEIEARFLKSSIQENIKRLPLSQQEVMSLKVTQDLSDGEIALKLNLSPSTVKTRFHRARKQLYSIVYAQTA
;
A
#
# COMPACT_ATOMS: atom_id res chain seq x y z
N MET A 1 12.20 -21.91 38.06
CA MET A 1 10.83 -21.94 37.52
C MET A 1 10.78 -20.79 36.53
N ASP A 2 11.37 -21.02 35.34
CA ASP A 2 11.63 -19.98 34.37
C ASP A 2 10.38 -19.74 33.52
N ILE A 3 9.67 -18.69 33.89
CA ILE A 3 8.71 -18.02 33.01
C ILE A 3 9.58 -17.19 32.06
N LEU A 4 9.83 -17.62 30.82
CA LEU A 4 10.28 -16.79 29.68
C LEU A 4 10.59 -17.64 28.43
N GLN A 5 9.59 -18.24 27.78
CA GLN A 5 9.65 -18.57 26.34
C GLN A 5 8.23 -18.59 25.74
N MET A 6 7.58 -17.42 25.64
CA MET A 6 6.63 -17.18 24.55
C MET A 6 7.43 -16.49 23.43
N GLN A 7 8.22 -17.27 22.69
CA GLN A 7 8.63 -16.85 21.36
C GLN A 7 7.37 -16.91 20.49
N THR A 8 6.82 -15.76 20.14
CA THR A 8 5.92 -15.65 18.99
C THR A 8 6.69 -16.18 17.80
N SER A 9 6.33 -17.36 17.29
CA SER A 9 6.94 -17.89 16.07
C SER A 9 6.86 -16.81 14.99
N PRO A 10 7.97 -16.50 14.29
CA PRO A 10 7.91 -15.60 13.15
C PRO A 10 6.94 -16.20 12.13
N LEU A 11 6.09 -15.34 11.55
CA LEU A 11 5.18 -15.75 10.47
C LEU A 11 6.02 -16.42 9.37
N THR A 12 5.62 -17.61 8.94
CA THR A 12 6.28 -18.30 7.83
C THR A 12 6.07 -17.53 6.52
N LEU A 13 6.95 -17.75 5.54
CA LEU A 13 6.81 -17.10 4.23
C LEU A 13 5.45 -17.43 3.57
N GLU A 14 4.97 -18.65 3.75
CA GLU A 14 3.68 -19.13 3.24
C GLU A 14 2.50 -18.37 3.88
N GLU A 15 2.49 -18.25 5.22
CA GLU A 15 1.49 -17.44 5.93
C GLU A 15 1.53 -15.96 5.51
N MET A 16 2.73 -15.43 5.26
CA MET A 16 2.90 -14.06 4.76
C MET A 16 2.34 -13.92 3.35
N PHE A 17 2.57 -14.91 2.49
CA PHE A 17 2.06 -14.92 1.13
C PHE A 17 0.54 -14.93 1.15
N GLU A 18 -0.07 -15.93 1.80
CA GLU A 18 -1.52 -16.06 1.92
C GLU A 18 -2.17 -14.77 2.44
N GLN A 19 -1.58 -14.15 3.46
CA GLN A 19 -2.15 -12.97 4.08
C GLN A 19 -1.98 -11.67 3.26
N PHE A 20 -0.89 -11.53 2.51
CA PHE A 20 -0.50 -10.22 1.96
C PHE A 20 -0.36 -10.18 0.44
N HIS A 21 -0.39 -11.29 -0.29
CA HIS A 21 -0.14 -11.33 -1.74
C HIS A 21 -1.05 -10.37 -2.53
N LYS A 22 -2.36 -10.31 -2.22
CA LYS A 22 -3.30 -9.35 -2.86
C LYS A 22 -2.97 -7.89 -2.57
N LEU A 23 -2.56 -7.59 -1.33
CA LEU A 23 -2.14 -6.23 -0.96
C LEU A 23 -0.88 -5.83 -1.72
N ILE A 24 0.11 -6.73 -1.81
CA ILE A 24 1.36 -6.48 -2.52
C ILE A 24 1.10 -6.31 -4.02
N TYR A 25 0.24 -7.14 -4.61
CA TYR A 25 -0.19 -7.00 -5.99
C TYR A 25 -0.84 -5.63 -6.23
N HIS A 26 -1.77 -5.21 -5.37
CA HIS A 26 -2.43 -3.91 -5.51
C HIS A 26 -1.44 -2.74 -5.44
N ILE A 27 -0.45 -2.81 -4.54
CA ILE A 27 0.62 -1.81 -4.45
C ILE A 27 1.43 -1.78 -5.75
N ALA A 28 1.82 -2.96 -6.26
CA ALA A 28 2.57 -3.08 -7.50
C ALA A 28 1.79 -2.51 -8.67
N TYR A 29 0.53 -2.93 -8.85
CA TYR A 29 -0.35 -2.49 -9.93
C TYR A 29 -0.64 -1.00 -9.89
N THR A 30 -0.77 -0.40 -8.69
CA THR A 30 -0.94 1.06 -8.57
C THR A 30 0.27 1.81 -9.14
N ILE A 31 1.47 1.24 -9.04
CA ILE A 31 2.72 1.84 -9.50
C ILE A 31 2.98 1.53 -10.99
N THR A 32 2.74 0.28 -11.41
CA THR A 32 3.09 -0.18 -12.75
C THR A 32 1.98 0.00 -13.78
N GLN A 33 0.72 -0.03 -13.34
CA GLN A 33 -0.46 -0.11 -14.22
C GLN A 33 -0.40 -1.29 -15.20
N ASP A 34 0.35 -2.34 -14.86
CA ASP A 34 0.60 -3.52 -15.68
C ASP A 34 0.41 -4.78 -14.83
N ALA A 35 -0.47 -5.68 -15.26
CA ALA A 35 -0.82 -6.88 -14.51
C ALA A 35 0.33 -7.89 -14.45
N HIS A 36 1.04 -8.13 -15.55
CA HIS A 36 2.14 -9.09 -15.61
C HIS A 36 3.30 -8.62 -14.75
N LEU A 37 3.70 -7.35 -14.91
CA LEU A 37 4.76 -6.75 -14.11
C LEU A 37 4.40 -6.74 -12.61
N SER A 38 3.11 -6.58 -12.29
CA SER A 38 2.65 -6.66 -10.90
C SER A 38 2.82 -8.03 -10.29
N GLN A 39 2.56 -9.11 -11.04
CA GLN A 39 2.78 -10.48 -10.57
C GLN A 39 4.27 -10.75 -10.34
N ASP A 40 5.15 -10.28 -11.23
CA ASP A 40 6.60 -10.38 -11.07
C ASP A 40 7.09 -9.64 -9.82
N ILE A 41 6.58 -8.44 -9.58
CA ILE A 41 6.90 -7.66 -8.39
C ILE A 41 6.43 -8.38 -7.12
N VAL A 42 5.26 -9.02 -7.13
CA VAL A 42 4.79 -9.83 -6.00
C VAL A 42 5.80 -10.93 -5.69
N GLN A 43 6.17 -11.73 -6.69
CA GLN A 43 7.13 -12.82 -6.52
C GLN A 43 8.47 -12.31 -5.99
N GLU A 44 9.04 -11.29 -6.62
CA GLU A 44 10.32 -10.71 -6.20
C GLU A 44 10.25 -10.10 -4.80
N THR A 45 9.09 -9.55 -4.40
CA THR A 45 8.88 -9.02 -3.06
C THR A 45 8.97 -10.12 -2.01
N PHE A 46 8.28 -11.25 -2.22
CA PHE A 46 8.32 -12.36 -1.28
C PHE A 46 9.69 -13.06 -1.26
N LEU A 47 10.38 -13.14 -2.41
CA LEU A 47 11.77 -13.62 -2.46
C LEU A 47 12.71 -12.73 -1.62
N LYS A 48 12.64 -11.41 -1.80
CA LYS A 48 13.41 -10.45 -0.98
C LYS A 48 13.02 -10.49 0.49
N ALA A 49 11.74 -10.72 0.78
CA ALA A 49 11.25 -10.86 2.15
C ALA A 49 11.86 -12.10 2.81
N TYR A 50 11.88 -13.24 2.12
CA TYR A 50 12.54 -14.45 2.61
C TYR A 50 14.01 -14.20 2.96
N ILE A 51 14.76 -13.54 2.07
CA ILE A 51 16.18 -13.22 2.29
C ILE A 51 16.39 -12.28 3.49
N LYS A 52 15.46 -11.35 3.73
CA LYS A 52 15.56 -10.33 4.78
C LYS A 52 14.75 -10.65 6.04
N MET A 53 14.24 -11.86 6.16
CA MET A 53 13.28 -12.23 7.21
C MET A 53 13.85 -12.01 8.63
N ASP A 54 15.16 -12.14 8.78
CA ASP A 54 15.93 -11.83 9.99
C ASP A 54 15.86 -10.35 10.42
N THR A 55 15.61 -9.43 9.49
CA THR A 55 15.45 -7.99 9.78
C THR A 55 14.09 -7.64 10.38
N LEU A 56 13.13 -8.57 10.37
CA LEU A 56 11.80 -8.37 10.94
C LEU A 56 11.83 -8.67 12.44
N LEU A 57 12.22 -7.66 13.22
CA LEU A 57 12.35 -7.77 14.69
C LEU A 57 11.01 -7.76 15.44
N ASP A 58 9.93 -7.34 14.78
CA ASP A 58 8.60 -7.13 15.38
C ASP A 58 7.51 -7.60 14.41
N VAL A 59 6.90 -8.75 14.72
CA VAL A 59 5.85 -9.39 13.90
C VAL A 59 4.60 -8.53 13.74
N THR A 60 4.36 -7.55 14.63
CA THR A 60 3.22 -6.62 14.45
C THR A 60 3.43 -5.65 13.28
N LYS A 61 4.69 -5.52 12.81
CA LYS A 61 5.08 -4.63 11.71
C LYS A 61 5.26 -5.35 10.37
N THR A 62 4.95 -6.66 10.29
CA THR A 62 5.08 -7.46 9.06
C THR A 62 4.44 -6.77 7.86
N LYS A 63 3.21 -6.25 8.02
CA LYS A 63 2.50 -5.52 6.96
C LYS A 63 3.27 -4.31 6.45
N SER A 64 3.74 -3.44 7.34
CA SER A 64 4.46 -2.22 6.92
C SER A 64 5.84 -2.55 6.34
N TRP A 65 6.53 -3.52 6.91
CA TRP A 65 7.83 -3.98 6.44
C TRP A 65 7.74 -4.58 5.03
N LEU A 66 6.79 -5.48 4.80
CA LEU A 66 6.56 -6.11 3.49
C LEU A 66 6.11 -5.08 2.44
N THR A 67 5.24 -4.16 2.83
CA THR A 67 4.81 -3.04 1.97
C THR A 67 5.98 -2.15 1.54
N SER A 68 6.96 -1.92 2.41
CA SER A 68 8.18 -1.17 2.07
C SER A 68 9.04 -1.91 1.04
N ILE A 69 9.21 -3.23 1.19
CA ILE A 69 9.93 -4.06 0.20
C ILE A 69 9.23 -3.98 -1.16
N ALA A 70 7.90 -4.15 -1.18
CA ALA A 70 7.10 -4.10 -2.40
C ALA A 70 7.25 -2.78 -3.17
N ARG A 71 7.13 -1.65 -2.47
CA ARG A 71 7.27 -0.32 -3.10
C ARG A 71 8.66 -0.11 -3.69
N CYS A 72 9.71 -0.48 -2.94
CA CYS A 72 11.08 -0.38 -3.46
C CYS A 72 11.25 -1.26 -4.70
N THR A 73 10.79 -2.52 -4.65
CA THR A 73 10.85 -3.44 -5.80
C THR A 73 10.12 -2.87 -7.01
N ALA A 74 8.88 -2.39 -6.85
CA ALA A 74 8.11 -1.81 -7.94
C ALA A 74 8.80 -0.59 -8.58
N ILE A 75 9.35 0.32 -7.76
CA ILE A 75 10.08 1.50 -8.24
C ILE A 75 11.36 1.09 -8.99
N ASP A 76 12.08 0.09 -8.47
CA ASP A 76 13.30 -0.41 -9.12
C ASP A 76 12.99 -1.06 -10.48
N PHE A 77 11.88 -1.80 -10.58
CA PHE A 77 11.39 -2.35 -11.84
C PHE A 77 11.08 -1.25 -12.86
N ILE A 78 10.30 -0.23 -12.48
CA ILE A 78 9.98 0.90 -13.37
C ILE A 78 11.24 1.66 -13.80
N ARG A 79 12.21 1.84 -12.90
CA ARG A 79 13.49 2.49 -13.24
C ARG A 79 14.30 1.65 -14.23
N LYS A 80 14.26 0.33 -14.12
CA LYS A 80 14.92 -0.58 -15.05
C LYS A 80 14.22 -0.59 -16.40
N GLU A 81 12.88 -0.56 -16.41
CA GLU A 81 12.06 -0.52 -17.62
C GLU A 81 12.21 0.81 -18.37
N SER A 82 12.24 1.94 -17.66
CA SER A 82 12.52 3.24 -18.26
C SER A 82 13.91 3.31 -18.92
N LYS A 83 14.87 2.51 -18.45
CA LYS A 83 16.20 2.38 -19.08
C LYS A 83 16.21 1.35 -20.21
N ARG A 84 15.32 0.37 -20.17
CA ARG A 84 15.15 -0.67 -21.20
C ARG A 84 14.36 -0.16 -22.41
N ASN A 85 13.38 0.71 -22.21
CA ASN A 85 12.57 1.31 -23.28
C ASN A 85 13.35 2.27 -24.20
N GLU A 86 14.64 2.52 -23.95
CA GLU A 86 15.56 3.12 -24.94
C GLU A 86 16.12 2.08 -25.93
N VAL A 87 15.95 0.78 -25.66
CA VAL A 87 16.59 -0.34 -26.36
C VAL A 87 15.61 -1.53 -26.43
N TYR A 88 14.80 -1.57 -27.49
CA TYR A 88 13.92 -2.66 -27.97
C TYR A 88 12.49 -2.78 -27.38
N LEU A 89 11.56 -2.95 -28.33
CA LEU A 89 10.21 -3.51 -28.23
C LEU A 89 10.28 -5.00 -28.61
N GLU A 90 9.32 -5.77 -28.08
CA GLU A 90 9.01 -7.21 -28.32
C GLU A 90 9.73 -8.22 -27.40
N ASP A 91 8.98 -8.77 -26.44
CA ASP A 91 8.43 -10.14 -26.55
C ASP A 91 7.48 -10.40 -25.35
N GLU A 92 6.21 -10.71 -25.63
CA GLU A 92 5.25 -11.20 -24.64
C GLU A 92 5.35 -12.73 -24.57
N GLU A 93 6.04 -13.24 -23.54
CA GLU A 93 5.90 -14.64 -23.14
C GLU A 93 4.77 -14.79 -22.11
N GLU A 94 3.79 -15.61 -22.45
CA GLU A 94 2.64 -15.93 -21.61
C GLU A 94 3.09 -16.85 -20.45
N VAL A 95 3.47 -16.24 -19.32
CA VAL A 95 3.70 -16.96 -18.06
C VAL A 95 2.35 -17.24 -17.42
N GLN A 96 2.13 -18.49 -16.99
CA GLN A 96 0.91 -18.93 -16.32
C GLN A 96 0.56 -17.98 -15.16
N SER A 97 -0.59 -17.31 -15.29
CA SER A 97 -1.11 -16.42 -14.29
C SER A 97 -1.41 -17.19 -13.00
N ILE A 98 -1.04 -16.60 -11.87
CA ILE A 98 -1.56 -17.04 -10.57
C ILE A 98 -3.08 -16.77 -10.65
N GLN A 99 -3.90 -17.84 -10.66
CA GLN A 99 -5.33 -17.81 -10.97
C GLN A 99 -6.18 -16.90 -10.04
N ASP A 100 -5.61 -16.40 -8.95
CA ASP A 100 -6.28 -15.57 -7.94
C ASP A 100 -6.22 -14.05 -8.19
N TYR A 101 -5.57 -13.57 -9.25
CA TYR A 101 -5.53 -12.15 -9.58
C TYR A 101 -6.40 -11.84 -10.80
N ASN A 102 -7.66 -11.49 -10.56
CA ASN A 102 -8.51 -10.87 -11.57
C ASN A 102 -8.35 -9.34 -11.46
N PRO A 103 -7.66 -8.67 -12.40
CA PRO A 103 -7.41 -7.23 -12.31
C PRO A 103 -8.70 -6.41 -12.27
N LEU A 104 -9.75 -6.86 -12.96
CA LEU A 104 -11.04 -6.19 -13.01
C LEU A 104 -11.75 -6.26 -11.66
N GLU A 105 -11.78 -7.42 -11.03
CA GLU A 105 -12.38 -7.60 -9.70
C GLU A 105 -11.65 -6.75 -8.66
N MET A 106 -10.32 -6.75 -8.68
CA MET A 106 -9.50 -5.91 -7.81
C MET A 106 -9.70 -4.42 -8.07
N GLU A 107 -9.85 -3.99 -9.32
CA GLU A 107 -10.15 -2.60 -9.66
C GLU A 107 -11.53 -2.19 -9.12
N ILE A 108 -12.52 -3.07 -9.26
CA ILE A 108 -13.87 -2.88 -8.74
C ILE A 108 -13.82 -2.76 -7.21
N GLU A 109 -13.16 -3.69 -6.52
CA GLU A 109 -12.96 -3.64 -5.06
C GLU A 109 -12.26 -2.36 -4.61
N ALA A 110 -11.18 -1.97 -5.30
CA ALA A 110 -10.45 -0.74 -5.01
C ALA A 110 -11.33 0.50 -5.22
N ARG A 111 -12.17 0.52 -6.26
CA ARG A 111 -13.12 1.60 -6.54
C ARG A 111 -14.21 1.67 -5.48
N PHE A 112 -14.74 0.53 -5.03
CA PHE A 112 -15.69 0.46 -3.91
C PHE A 112 -15.07 0.95 -2.61
N LEU A 113 -13.85 0.49 -2.27
CA LEU A 113 -13.12 0.90 -1.09
C LEU A 113 -12.82 2.41 -1.12
N LYS A 114 -12.38 2.93 -2.27
CA LYS A 114 -12.14 4.36 -2.47
C LYS A 114 -13.42 5.18 -2.27
N SER A 115 -14.54 4.72 -2.82
CA SER A 115 -15.84 5.38 -2.66
C SER A 115 -16.29 5.39 -1.20
N SER A 116 -16.18 4.24 -0.51
CA SER A 116 -16.48 4.12 0.92
C SER A 116 -15.61 5.05 1.79
N ILE A 117 -14.30 5.13 1.50
CA ILE A 117 -13.39 6.06 2.17
C ILE A 117 -13.82 7.51 1.91
N GLN A 118 -14.18 7.88 0.69
CA GLN A 118 -14.63 9.23 0.35
C GLN A 118 -15.92 9.60 1.09
N GLU A 119 -16.87 8.68 1.23
CA GLU A 119 -18.08 8.90 2.03
C GLU A 119 -17.77 9.09 3.51
N ASN A 120 -16.85 8.30 4.06
CA ASN A 120 -16.42 8.43 5.44
C ASN A 120 -15.65 9.75 5.69
N ILE A 121 -14.89 10.24 4.71
CA ILE A 121 -14.24 11.55 4.75
C ILE A 121 -15.27 12.68 4.86
N LYS A 122 -16.45 12.57 4.22
CA LYS A 122 -17.53 13.57 4.34
C LYS A 122 -18.12 13.67 5.75
N ARG A 123 -17.87 12.70 6.63
CA ARG A 123 -18.32 12.70 8.03
C ARG A 123 -17.34 13.42 8.97
N LEU A 124 -16.16 13.80 8.48
CA LEU A 124 -15.18 14.56 9.25
C LEU A 124 -15.59 16.04 9.35
N PRO A 125 -15.10 16.78 10.36
CA PRO A 125 -15.22 18.23 10.38
C PRO A 125 -14.64 18.86 9.11
N LEU A 126 -15.27 19.91 8.57
CA LEU A 126 -14.90 20.54 7.28
C LEU A 126 -13.39 20.78 7.14
N SER A 127 -12.76 21.38 8.16
CA SER A 127 -11.32 21.67 8.16
C SER A 127 -10.42 20.43 8.03
N GLN A 128 -10.89 19.26 8.48
CA GLN A 128 -10.20 17.97 8.36
C GLN A 128 -10.51 17.32 7.00
N GLN A 129 -11.76 17.44 6.56
CA GLN A 129 -12.22 16.95 5.27
C GLN A 129 -11.44 17.57 4.12
N GLU A 130 -11.24 18.89 4.12
CA GLU A 130 -10.50 19.62 3.07
C GLU A 130 -9.06 19.08 2.93
N VAL A 131 -8.34 18.96 4.04
CA VAL A 131 -6.96 18.45 4.06
C VAL A 131 -6.90 16.99 3.62
N MET A 132 -7.77 16.14 4.16
CA MET A 132 -7.80 14.71 3.85
C MET A 132 -8.18 14.46 2.38
N SER A 133 -9.15 15.21 1.86
CA SER A 133 -9.58 15.09 0.46
C SER A 133 -8.47 15.49 -0.50
N LEU A 134 -7.76 16.59 -0.23
CA LEU A 134 -6.62 17.01 -1.06
C LEU A 134 -5.48 15.97 -1.02
N LYS A 135 -5.22 15.37 0.15
CA LYS A 135 -4.22 14.30 0.28
C LYS A 135 -4.60 13.03 -0.48
N VAL A 136 -5.87 12.61 -0.42
CA VAL A 136 -6.32 11.32 -0.98
C VAL A 136 -6.67 11.41 -2.47
N THR A 137 -7.18 12.54 -2.93
CA THR A 137 -7.64 12.69 -4.33
C THR A 137 -6.61 13.31 -5.26
N GLN A 138 -5.72 14.16 -4.74
CA GLN A 138 -4.75 14.93 -5.53
C GLN A 138 -3.29 14.65 -5.12
N ASP A 139 -3.07 13.79 -4.12
CA ASP A 139 -1.75 13.44 -3.56
C ASP A 139 -0.83 14.63 -3.20
N LEU A 140 -1.42 15.78 -2.90
CA LEU A 140 -0.66 17.00 -2.58
C LEU A 140 0.17 16.81 -1.31
N SER A 141 1.37 17.37 -1.30
CA SER A 141 2.23 17.47 -0.11
C SER A 141 1.64 18.43 0.93
N ASP A 142 2.10 18.32 2.17
CA ASP A 142 1.67 19.22 3.26
C ASP A 142 1.92 20.70 2.91
N GLY A 143 3.00 20.99 2.18
CA GLY A 143 3.35 22.33 1.73
C GLY A 143 2.41 22.86 0.65
N GLU A 144 2.08 22.05 -0.35
CA GLU A 144 1.12 22.43 -1.41
C GLU A 144 -0.28 22.66 -0.86
N ILE A 145 -0.72 21.83 0.09
CA ILE A 145 -2.01 22.01 0.78
C ILE A 145 -1.98 23.28 1.62
N ALA A 146 -0.87 23.56 2.32
CA ALA A 146 -0.71 24.77 3.11
C ALA A 146 -0.86 26.03 2.25
N LEU A 147 -0.22 26.07 1.08
CA LEU A 147 -0.38 27.15 0.12
C LEU A 147 -1.82 27.25 -0.40
N LYS A 148 -2.41 26.13 -0.81
CA LYS A 148 -3.75 26.07 -1.41
C LYS A 148 -4.86 26.51 -0.46
N LEU A 149 -4.73 26.19 0.82
CA LEU A 149 -5.73 26.51 1.86
C LEU A 149 -5.36 27.75 2.68
N ASN A 150 -4.25 28.43 2.36
CA ASN A 150 -3.70 29.56 3.12
C ASN A 150 -3.52 29.22 4.62
N LEU A 151 -2.85 28.10 4.90
CA LEU A 151 -2.57 27.56 6.23
C LEU A 151 -1.06 27.42 6.45
N SER A 152 -0.65 27.18 7.70
CA SER A 152 0.72 26.73 7.97
C SER A 152 0.86 25.21 7.69
N PRO A 153 2.04 24.72 7.25
CA PRO A 153 2.30 23.28 7.13
C PRO A 153 2.04 22.51 8.43
N SER A 154 2.35 23.11 9.58
CA SER A 154 2.06 22.54 10.90
C SER A 154 0.56 22.34 11.15
N THR A 155 -0.27 23.28 10.69
CA THR A 155 -1.73 23.19 10.76
C THR A 155 -2.24 22.07 9.86
N VAL A 156 -1.71 21.95 8.63
CA VAL A 156 -2.05 20.86 7.70
C VAL A 156 -1.73 19.50 8.32
N LYS A 157 -0.51 19.32 8.81
CA LYS A 157 -0.07 18.08 9.47
C LYS A 157 -0.96 17.70 10.66
N THR A 158 -1.32 18.68 11.49
CA THR A 158 -2.22 18.49 12.64
C THR A 158 -3.62 18.06 12.20
N ARG A 159 -4.20 18.76 11.21
CA ARG A 159 -5.53 18.46 10.67
C ARG A 159 -5.56 17.08 10.02
N PHE A 160 -4.54 16.74 9.22
CA PHE A 160 -4.40 15.43 8.60
C PHE A 160 -4.29 14.30 9.64
N HIS A 161 -3.49 14.48 10.69
CA HIS A 161 -3.36 13.50 11.75
C HIS A 161 -4.69 13.25 12.48
N ARG A 162 -5.41 14.32 12.83
CA ARG A 162 -6.74 14.22 13.47
C ARG A 162 -7.76 13.57 12.55
N ALA A 163 -7.79 13.96 11.27
CA ALA A 163 -8.62 13.36 10.24
C ALA A 163 -8.39 11.85 10.16
N ARG A 164 -7.13 11.42 10.11
CA ARG A 164 -6.78 9.99 10.06
C ARG A 164 -7.27 9.21 11.28
N LYS A 165 -7.13 9.78 12.48
CA LYS A 165 -7.59 9.15 13.73
C LYS A 165 -9.12 9.02 13.77
N GLN A 166 -9.84 10.06 13.40
CA GLN A 166 -11.31 10.02 13.37
C GLN A 166 -11.84 9.07 12.29
N LEU A 167 -11.22 9.09 11.10
CA LEU A 167 -11.59 8.19 10.01
C LEU A 167 -11.41 6.72 10.42
N TYR A 168 -10.32 6.39 11.14
CA TYR A 168 -10.12 5.07 11.72
C TYR A 168 -11.26 4.67 12.67
N SER A 169 -11.66 5.57 13.59
CA SER A 169 -12.77 5.30 14.51
C SER A 169 -14.11 5.09 13.79
N ILE A 170 -14.39 5.87 12.74
CA ILE A 170 -15.61 5.75 11.93
C ILE A 170 -15.66 4.39 11.24
N VAL A 171 -14.56 3.98 10.60
CA VAL A 171 -14.49 2.70 9.90
C VAL A 171 -14.57 1.54 10.89
N TYR A 172 -13.87 1.61 12.02
CA TYR A 172 -13.92 0.56 13.05
C TYR A 172 -15.34 0.34 13.59
N ALA A 173 -16.10 1.42 13.80
CA ALA A 173 -17.48 1.35 14.26
C ALA A 173 -18.47 0.79 13.21
N GLN A 174 -18.09 0.75 11.93
CA GLN A 174 -18.89 0.12 10.86
C GLN A 174 -18.64 -1.38 10.74
N THR A 175 -17.48 -1.84 11.22
CA THR A 175 -17.04 -3.24 11.14
C THR A 175 -17.28 -4.04 12.42
N ALA A 176 -17.69 -3.38 13.50
CA ALA A 176 -18.00 -3.97 14.81
C ALA A 176 -19.52 -4.10 14.99
#